data_AF-K1TPP5-F1
#
_entry.id   AF-K1TPP5-F1
#
_cell.length_a   1.000
_cell.length_b   1.000
_cell.length_c   1.000
_cell.angle_alpha   90.00
_cell.angle_beta   90.00
_cell.angle_gamma   90.00
#
_symmetry.space_group_name_H-M   'P 1'
#
loop_
_entity.id
_entity.type
_entity.pdbx_description
1 polymer ?
#
loop_
_entity_poly.entity_id
_entity_poly.type
_entity_poly.pdbx_seq_one_letter_code
_entity_poly.pdbx_strand_id
1 'polypeptide(L)'
;DIGIYFNLHGKYDEEMPPMDISESKNISRAIPHLDSSINVSETLQRAHIPYSVYTSFHPEQWGKAKMLIVSDAPNMSKENMSALKAYVEDGGIAYISGHSAQPLVEEIFGGKITGRTDETITYIAPEDEVAPLFGEYSRKYPLTVYDSAYILEGATNGKVLAKLTLPYSLQASSFLVCADLELQVEADRMTRAMRV
;
A
#
# COMPACT_ATOMS: atom_id res chain seq x y z
N ASP A 1 -1.46 -19.54 -14.40
CA ASP A 1 -0.36 -19.66 -13.45
C ASP A 1 -0.03 -18.27 -12.95
N ILE A 2 0.12 -18.11 -11.63
CA ILE A 2 0.41 -16.82 -10.97
C ILE A 2 1.82 -16.89 -10.40
N GLY A 3 2.60 -15.84 -10.63
CA GLY A 3 3.92 -15.66 -10.08
C GLY A 3 3.92 -14.60 -8.99
N ILE A 4 4.67 -14.83 -7.92
CA ILE A 4 5.03 -13.80 -6.93
C ILE A 4 6.48 -13.40 -7.21
N TYR A 5 6.73 -12.14 -7.50
CA TYR A 5 8.08 -11.61 -7.67
C TYR A 5 8.74 -11.40 -6.30
N PHE A 6 9.99 -11.86 -6.16
CA PHE A 6 10.76 -11.69 -4.94
C PHE A 6 12.18 -11.18 -5.21
N ASN A 7 12.55 -10.10 -4.53
CA ASN A 7 13.86 -9.45 -4.63
C ASN A 7 14.63 -9.57 -3.32
N LEU A 8 15.88 -10.06 -3.39
CA LEU A 8 16.76 -10.09 -2.21
C LEU A 8 17.32 -8.71 -1.83
N HIS A 9 17.35 -7.76 -2.77
CA HIS A 9 17.83 -6.40 -2.54
C HIS A 9 16.81 -5.51 -1.82
N GLY A 10 15.54 -5.93 -1.75
CA GLY A 10 14.47 -5.23 -1.03
C GLY A 10 14.30 -5.65 0.43
N LYS A 11 15.34 -6.21 1.05
CA LYS A 11 15.31 -6.71 2.44
C LYS A 11 15.57 -5.59 3.46
N TYR A 12 14.84 -4.49 3.34
CA TYR A 12 14.90 -3.37 4.26
C TYR A 12 13.56 -2.63 4.24
N ASP A 13 13.36 -1.76 5.21
CA ASP A 13 12.20 -0.89 5.31
C ASP A 13 12.52 0.44 4.61
N GLU A 14 11.82 0.75 3.50
CA GLU A 14 12.05 1.97 2.71
C GLU A 14 11.59 3.23 3.45
N GLU A 15 10.66 3.11 4.40
CA GLU A 15 10.14 4.23 5.17
C GLU A 15 11.02 4.57 6.38
N MET A 16 11.97 3.70 6.73
CA MET A 16 12.94 3.97 7.78
C MET A 16 14.04 4.92 7.28
N PRO A 17 14.29 6.05 7.96
CA PRO A 17 15.35 6.96 7.57
C PRO A 17 16.73 6.30 7.68
N PRO A 18 17.72 6.73 6.86
CA PRO A 18 19.08 6.25 6.99
C PRO A 18 19.61 6.48 8.42
N MET A 19 20.17 5.43 9.01
CA MET A 19 20.69 5.45 10.37
C MET A 19 22.16 5.06 10.38
N ASP A 20 22.93 5.66 11.30
CA ASP A 20 24.31 5.24 11.54
C ASP A 20 24.34 3.84 12.16
N ILE A 21 25.31 3.01 11.76
CA ILE A 21 25.45 1.64 12.25
C ILE A 21 25.66 1.57 13.78
N SER A 22 26.17 2.64 14.39
CA SER A 22 26.36 2.76 15.83
C SER A 22 25.05 2.85 16.61
N GLU A 23 23.95 3.27 15.97
CA GLU A 23 22.62 3.38 16.58
C GLU A 23 21.80 2.08 16.49
N SER A 24 22.48 0.95 16.20
CA SER A 24 21.91 -0.37 15.89
C SER A 24 20.82 -0.92 16.82
N LYS A 25 20.71 -0.41 18.04
CA LYS A 25 19.65 -0.79 18.99
C LYS A 25 18.25 -0.35 18.56
N ASN A 26 18.16 0.65 17.69
CA ASN A 26 16.90 1.19 17.17
C ASN A 26 16.56 0.70 15.75
N ILE A 27 17.29 -0.30 15.23
CA ILE A 27 17.06 -0.81 13.87
C ILE A 27 15.73 -1.57 13.81
N SER A 28 14.83 -1.11 12.92
CA SER A 28 13.66 -1.87 12.51
C SER A 28 14.09 -3.18 11.88
N ARG A 29 13.49 -4.28 12.34
CA ARG A 29 13.66 -5.61 11.73
C ARG A 29 12.53 -5.93 10.74
N ALA A 30 11.66 -4.97 10.47
CA ALA A 30 10.59 -5.13 9.50
C ALA A 30 11.19 -5.35 8.11
N ILE A 31 10.58 -6.25 7.35
CA ILE A 31 10.93 -6.48 5.95
C ILE A 31 9.62 -6.42 5.16
N PRO A 32 9.11 -5.21 4.87
CA PRO A 32 7.80 -5.02 4.25
C PRO A 32 7.60 -5.86 2.97
N HIS A 33 8.65 -5.97 2.13
CA HIS A 33 8.64 -6.82 0.94
C HIS A 33 8.36 -8.30 1.24
N LEU A 34 8.95 -8.84 2.30
CA LEU A 34 8.75 -10.24 2.70
C LEU A 34 7.34 -10.44 3.27
N ASP A 35 6.91 -9.55 4.15
CA ASP A 35 5.59 -9.61 4.77
C ASP A 35 4.48 -9.51 3.72
N SER A 36 4.64 -8.59 2.76
CA SER A 36 3.74 -8.42 1.62
C SER A 36 3.70 -9.67 0.72
N SER A 37 4.86 -10.26 0.42
CA SER A 37 4.94 -11.49 -0.39
C SER A 37 4.27 -12.69 0.31
N ILE A 38 4.42 -12.79 1.64
CA ILE A 38 3.73 -13.81 2.45
C ILE A 38 2.23 -13.59 2.42
N ASN A 39 1.75 -12.34 2.59
CA ASN A 39 0.32 -12.00 2.53
C ASN A 39 -0.31 -12.34 1.18
N VAL A 40 0.39 -12.07 0.06
CA VAL A 40 -0.05 -12.50 -1.28
C VAL A 40 -0.15 -14.02 -1.34
N SER A 41 0.88 -14.72 -0.87
CA SER A 41 0.91 -16.18 -0.81
C SER A 41 -0.27 -16.74 0.00
N GLU A 42 -0.55 -16.21 1.19
CA GLU A 42 -1.70 -16.62 2.00
C GLU A 42 -3.04 -16.35 1.30
N THR A 43 -3.17 -15.21 0.63
CA THR A 43 -4.38 -14.83 -0.10
C THR A 43 -4.66 -15.82 -1.24
N LEU A 44 -3.63 -16.17 -2.02
CA LEU A 44 -3.73 -17.15 -3.09
C LEU A 44 -4.04 -18.55 -2.57
N GLN A 45 -3.43 -18.95 -1.44
CA GLN A 45 -3.73 -20.23 -0.78
C GLN A 45 -5.19 -20.31 -0.32
N ARG A 46 -5.72 -19.27 0.33
CA ARG A 46 -7.13 -19.21 0.76
C ARG A 46 -8.11 -19.28 -0.42
N ALA A 47 -7.72 -18.70 -1.56
CA ALA A 47 -8.46 -18.78 -2.81
C ALA A 47 -8.27 -20.11 -3.57
N HIS A 48 -7.43 -21.02 -3.07
CA HIS A 48 -7.05 -22.28 -3.73
C HIS A 48 -6.44 -22.08 -5.12
N ILE A 49 -5.68 -20.99 -5.29
CA ILE A 49 -5.01 -20.67 -6.54
C ILE A 49 -3.53 -21.06 -6.42
N PRO A 50 -3.02 -21.99 -7.26
CA PRO A 50 -1.62 -22.35 -7.26
C PRO A 50 -0.76 -21.20 -7.78
N TYR A 51 0.42 -21.03 -7.19
CA TYR A 51 1.37 -19.99 -7.56
C TYR A 51 2.81 -20.48 -7.42
N SER A 52 3.72 -19.77 -8.09
CA SER A 52 5.16 -19.96 -7.98
C SER A 52 5.84 -18.67 -7.52
N VAL A 53 6.99 -18.78 -6.87
CA VAL A 53 7.81 -17.62 -6.50
C VAL A 53 8.94 -17.49 -7.50
N TYR A 54 9.06 -16.32 -8.12
CA TYR A 54 10.07 -15.99 -9.11
C TYR A 54 11.02 -14.95 -8.54
N THR A 55 12.32 -15.20 -8.64
CA THR A 55 13.33 -14.30 -8.09
C THR A 55 13.78 -13.26 -9.10
N SER A 56 14.32 -12.17 -8.58
CA SER A 56 14.98 -11.10 -9.35
C SER A 56 16.24 -11.53 -10.11
N PHE A 57 16.75 -12.75 -9.87
CA PHE A 57 17.98 -13.28 -10.50
C PHE A 57 17.70 -14.05 -11.80
N HIS A 58 16.45 -14.45 -12.02
CA HIS A 58 16.04 -15.30 -13.14
C HIS A 58 14.86 -14.70 -13.90
N PRO A 59 15.01 -13.50 -14.50
CA PRO A 59 13.94 -12.84 -15.25
C PRO A 59 13.43 -13.64 -16.44
N GLU A 60 14.27 -14.50 -17.03
CA GLU A 60 13.88 -15.41 -18.11
C GLU A 60 12.78 -16.40 -17.72
N GLN A 61 12.55 -16.60 -16.42
CA GLN A 61 11.52 -17.51 -15.92
C GLN A 61 10.16 -16.84 -15.73
N TRP A 62 10.09 -15.52 -15.68
CA TRP A 62 8.85 -14.80 -15.35
C TRP A 62 7.76 -15.03 -16.39
N GLY A 63 8.13 -15.22 -17.66
CA GLY A 63 7.22 -15.56 -18.77
C GLY A 63 6.47 -16.88 -18.59
N LYS A 64 6.85 -17.74 -17.63
CA LYS A 64 6.09 -18.95 -17.29
C LYS A 64 4.78 -18.63 -16.58
N ALA A 65 4.71 -17.50 -15.88
CA ALA A 65 3.50 -17.03 -15.20
C ALA A 65 2.64 -16.17 -16.13
N LYS A 66 1.32 -16.36 -16.10
CA LYS A 66 0.37 -15.49 -16.81
C LYS A 66 0.26 -14.12 -16.17
N MET A 67 0.44 -14.07 -14.85
CA MET A 67 0.41 -12.85 -14.06
C MET A 67 1.56 -12.86 -13.05
N LEU A 68 2.27 -11.75 -12.94
CA LEU A 68 3.31 -11.54 -11.95
C LEU A 68 2.85 -10.48 -10.93
N ILE A 69 2.83 -10.86 -9.65
CA ILE A 69 2.50 -9.97 -8.53
C ILE A 69 3.82 -9.43 -7.96
N VAL A 70 4.02 -8.13 -8.10
CA VAL A 70 5.15 -7.36 -7.57
C VAL A 70 4.65 -6.59 -6.35
N SER A 71 4.73 -7.26 -5.19
CA SER A 71 4.19 -6.75 -3.94
C SER A 71 5.28 -6.12 -3.08
N ASP A 72 5.20 -4.81 -2.92
CA ASP A 72 6.07 -4.00 -2.06
C ASP A 72 7.56 -4.32 -2.23
N ALA A 73 8.05 -4.31 -3.46
CA ALA A 73 9.40 -4.70 -3.84
C ALA A 73 10.28 -3.47 -4.11
N PRO A 74 10.85 -2.85 -3.06
CA PRO A 74 11.68 -1.67 -3.21
C PRO A 74 13.00 -2.02 -3.93
N ASN A 75 13.66 -1.00 -4.44
CA ASN A 75 14.99 -1.11 -5.08
C ASN A 75 15.05 -2.17 -6.19
N MET A 76 14.02 -2.23 -7.04
CA MET A 76 14.07 -3.02 -8.27
C MET A 76 15.12 -2.41 -9.22
N SER A 77 16.06 -3.22 -9.69
CA SER A 77 17.11 -2.75 -10.59
C SER A 77 16.54 -2.33 -11.96
N LYS A 78 17.29 -1.50 -12.70
CA LYS A 78 16.90 -1.06 -14.05
C LYS A 78 16.74 -2.23 -15.03
N GLU A 79 17.57 -3.24 -14.89
CA GLU A 79 17.53 -4.47 -15.69
C GLU A 79 16.24 -5.25 -15.39
N ASN A 80 15.87 -5.38 -14.12
CA ASN A 80 14.64 -6.05 -13.72
C ASN A 80 13.38 -5.27 -14.11
N MET A 81 13.41 -3.93 -14.01
CA MET A 81 12.31 -3.10 -14.53
C MET A 81 12.17 -3.24 -16.05
N SER A 82 13.28 -3.30 -16.79
CA SER A 82 13.27 -3.52 -18.23
C SER A 82 12.72 -4.90 -18.60
N ALA A 83 13.10 -5.94 -17.84
CA ALA A 83 12.56 -7.28 -18.01
C ALA A 83 11.06 -7.36 -17.67
N LEU A 84 10.61 -6.65 -16.64
CA LEU A 84 9.19 -6.58 -16.26
C LEU A 84 8.37 -5.88 -17.36
N LYS A 85 8.92 -4.81 -17.93
CA LYS A 85 8.32 -4.12 -19.07
C LYS A 85 8.19 -5.04 -20.28
N ALA A 86 9.27 -5.73 -20.67
CA ALA A 86 9.25 -6.69 -21.76
C ALA A 86 8.23 -7.82 -21.53
N TYR A 87 8.14 -8.34 -20.30
CA TYR A 87 7.14 -9.33 -19.91
C TYR A 87 5.70 -8.85 -20.15
N VAL A 88 5.39 -7.59 -19.84
CA VAL A 88 4.06 -7.01 -20.09
C VAL A 88 3.83 -6.76 -21.58
N GLU A 89 4.85 -6.28 -22.31
CA GLU A 89 4.78 -6.08 -23.77
C GLU A 89 4.54 -7.40 -24.52
N ASP A 90 5.08 -8.52 -24.01
CA ASP A 90 4.85 -9.87 -24.52
C ASP A 90 3.48 -10.47 -24.12
N GLY A 91 2.62 -9.68 -23.47
CA GLY A 91 1.25 -10.07 -23.10
C GLY A 91 1.09 -10.64 -21.69
N GLY A 92 2.14 -10.57 -20.86
CA GLY A 92 2.07 -10.86 -19.43
C GLY A 92 1.27 -9.80 -18.67
N ILE A 93 0.76 -10.17 -17.49
CA ILE A 93 0.00 -9.25 -16.62
C ILE A 93 0.83 -8.93 -15.38
N ALA A 94 1.10 -7.66 -15.11
CA ALA A 94 1.77 -7.25 -13.87
C ALA A 94 0.77 -6.60 -12.91
N TYR A 95 0.79 -7.03 -11.65
CA TYR A 95 0.19 -6.29 -10.53
C TYR A 95 1.31 -5.68 -9.70
N ILE A 96 1.26 -4.37 -9.46
CA ILE A 96 2.32 -3.63 -8.77
C ILE A 96 1.68 -2.90 -7.57
N SER A 97 2.25 -3.07 -6.39
CA SER A 97 1.77 -2.39 -5.17
C SER A 97 2.91 -2.00 -4.22
N GLY A 98 2.62 -1.11 -3.27
CA GLY A 98 3.60 -0.61 -2.29
C GLY A 98 4.70 0.20 -2.96
N HIS A 99 5.94 0.03 -2.50
CA HIS A 99 7.13 0.73 -2.97
C HIS A 99 7.69 0.20 -4.31
N SER A 100 6.95 -0.66 -5.00
CA SER A 100 7.44 -1.41 -6.16
C SER A 100 7.61 -0.55 -7.41
N ALA A 101 8.78 -0.67 -8.04
CA ALA A 101 9.05 -0.23 -9.41
C ALA A 101 8.57 1.21 -9.74
N GLN A 102 8.70 2.15 -8.80
CA GLN A 102 8.21 3.53 -8.95
C GLN A 102 8.63 4.21 -10.27
N PRO A 103 9.89 4.12 -10.74
CA PRO A 103 10.27 4.74 -12.02
C PRO A 103 9.51 4.15 -13.23
N LEU A 104 9.20 2.85 -13.19
CA LEU A 104 8.42 2.18 -14.22
C LEU A 104 6.94 2.58 -14.15
N VAL A 105 6.40 2.78 -12.95
CA VAL A 105 5.03 3.31 -12.74
C VAL A 105 4.90 4.70 -13.36
N GLU A 106 5.84 5.61 -13.06
CA GLU A 106 5.89 6.94 -13.67
C GLU A 106 5.94 6.88 -15.20
N GLU A 107 6.80 6.01 -15.75
CA GLU A 107 6.95 5.80 -17.19
C GLU A 107 5.65 5.30 -17.85
N ILE A 108 5.03 4.24 -17.29
CA ILE A 108 3.84 3.61 -17.86
C ILE A 108 2.64 4.56 -17.83
N PHE A 109 2.41 5.21 -16.69
CA PHE A 109 1.24 6.08 -16.50
C PHE A 109 1.47 7.51 -17.02
N GLY A 110 2.70 7.86 -17.38
CA GLY A 110 3.05 9.16 -17.96
C GLY A 110 2.93 10.32 -16.99
N GLY A 111 3.26 10.09 -15.71
CA GLY A 111 3.17 11.07 -14.62
C GLY A 111 4.42 11.06 -13.74
N LYS A 112 4.41 11.83 -12.64
CA LYS A 112 5.48 11.84 -11.63
C LYS A 112 4.94 11.63 -10.24
N ILE A 113 5.62 10.80 -9.46
CA ILE A 113 5.36 10.62 -8.05
C ILE A 113 5.95 11.81 -7.31
N THR A 114 5.10 12.64 -6.71
CA THR A 114 5.51 13.87 -6.00
C THR A 114 5.61 13.68 -4.50
N GLY A 115 5.12 12.55 -3.98
CA GLY A 115 5.18 12.21 -2.57
C GLY A 115 4.12 11.17 -2.20
N ARG A 116 3.76 11.17 -0.92
CA ARG A 116 2.67 10.35 -0.37
C ARG A 116 1.66 11.26 0.34
N THR A 117 0.46 10.75 0.58
CA THR A 117 -0.54 11.43 1.41
C THR A 117 -0.03 11.60 2.84
N ASP A 118 -0.43 12.67 3.52
CA ASP A 118 -0.10 12.88 4.94
C ASP A 118 -0.83 11.88 5.85
N GLU A 119 -1.99 11.39 5.42
CA GLU A 119 -2.77 10.40 6.14
C GLU A 119 -2.12 9.01 6.11
N THR A 120 -2.07 8.36 7.27
CA THR A 120 -1.63 6.96 7.44
C THR A 120 -2.77 5.95 7.36
N ILE A 121 -4.01 6.43 7.19
CA ILE A 121 -5.19 5.63 6.92
C ILE A 121 -5.94 6.28 5.77
N THR A 122 -6.00 5.57 4.64
CA THR A 122 -6.65 6.03 3.42
C THR A 122 -7.88 5.17 3.10
N TYR A 123 -8.78 5.68 2.27
CA TYR A 123 -9.97 4.93 1.87
C TYR A 123 -10.09 4.93 0.35
N ILE A 124 -10.44 3.78 -0.20
CA ILE A 124 -10.53 3.55 -1.64
C ILE A 124 -11.98 3.29 -2.00
N ALA A 125 -12.56 4.17 -2.79
CA ALA A 125 -13.91 4.04 -3.34
C ALA A 125 -13.84 3.55 -4.80
N PRO A 126 -14.42 2.40 -5.16
CA PRO A 126 -14.42 1.91 -6.53
C PRO A 126 -15.27 2.79 -7.46
N GLU A 127 -14.91 2.82 -8.73
CA GLU A 127 -15.78 3.32 -9.79
C GLU A 127 -16.91 2.32 -10.08
N ASP A 128 -18.09 2.81 -10.49
CA ASP A 128 -19.31 2.00 -10.60
C ASP A 128 -19.13 0.79 -11.55
N GLU A 129 -18.34 0.95 -12.62
CA GLU A 129 -18.08 -0.09 -13.62
C GLU A 129 -17.32 -1.30 -13.04
N VAL A 130 -16.49 -1.07 -12.02
CA VAL A 130 -15.64 -2.11 -11.42
C VAL A 130 -16.02 -2.45 -9.99
N ALA A 131 -17.12 -1.89 -9.47
CA ALA A 131 -17.65 -2.21 -8.14
C ALA A 131 -17.77 -3.73 -7.86
N PRO A 132 -18.17 -4.60 -8.82
CA PRO A 132 -18.19 -6.05 -8.57
C PRO A 132 -16.84 -6.68 -8.21
N LEU A 133 -15.72 -6.07 -8.64
CA LEU A 133 -14.37 -6.54 -8.29
C LEU A 133 -13.99 -6.24 -6.83
N PHE A 134 -14.69 -5.30 -6.20
CA PHE A 134 -14.43 -4.84 -4.84
C PHE A 134 -15.33 -5.52 -3.80
N GLY A 135 -16.18 -6.47 -4.21
CA GLY A 135 -17.02 -7.25 -3.30
C GLY A 135 -18.00 -6.37 -2.51
N GLU A 136 -17.83 -6.31 -1.19
CA GLU A 136 -18.69 -5.55 -0.28
C GLU A 136 -18.37 -4.04 -0.27
N TYR A 137 -17.21 -3.64 -0.81
CA TYR A 137 -16.78 -2.25 -0.82
C TYR A 137 -17.44 -1.48 -1.97
N SER A 138 -17.84 -0.24 -1.69
CA SER A 138 -18.55 0.63 -2.63
C SER A 138 -18.21 2.10 -2.36
N ARG A 139 -18.71 3.02 -3.20
CA ARG A 139 -18.57 4.46 -2.94
C ARG A 139 -19.16 4.90 -1.59
N LYS A 140 -20.20 4.21 -1.11
CA LYS A 140 -20.83 4.50 0.19
C LYS A 140 -20.08 3.85 1.35
N TYR A 141 -19.42 2.72 1.11
CA TYR A 141 -18.67 1.94 2.10
C TYR A 141 -17.28 1.66 1.52
N PRO A 142 -16.38 2.65 1.51
CA PRO A 142 -15.08 2.52 0.86
C PRO A 142 -14.18 1.54 1.62
N LEU A 143 -13.22 0.94 0.91
CA LEU A 143 -12.21 0.05 1.48
C LEU A 143 -11.23 0.87 2.32
N THR A 144 -11.10 0.55 3.61
CA THR A 144 -10.08 1.13 4.49
C THR A 144 -8.73 0.48 4.21
N VAL A 145 -7.70 1.30 3.98
CA VAL A 145 -6.31 0.90 3.82
C VAL A 145 -5.48 1.56 4.92
N TYR A 146 -4.77 0.75 5.71
CA TYR A 146 -3.90 1.20 6.80
C TYR A 146 -2.52 1.56 6.27
N ASP A 147 -2.48 2.49 5.31
CA ASP A 147 -1.25 3.02 4.74
C ASP A 147 -1.53 4.38 4.09
N SER A 148 -0.48 5.18 3.93
CA SER A 148 -0.47 6.35 3.06
C SER A 148 -0.41 5.94 1.59
N ALA A 149 -0.91 6.78 0.68
CA ALA A 149 -0.92 6.48 -0.75
C ALA A 149 0.04 7.39 -1.53
N TYR A 150 0.65 6.86 -2.60
CA TYR A 150 1.45 7.68 -3.50
C TYR A 150 0.61 8.70 -4.27
N ILE A 151 1.16 9.91 -4.43
CA ILE A 151 0.59 10.98 -5.24
C ILE A 151 1.28 10.95 -6.60
N LEU A 152 0.55 10.53 -7.64
CA LEU A 152 1.01 10.51 -9.03
C LEU A 152 0.37 11.68 -9.78
N GLU A 153 1.16 12.72 -10.05
CA GLU A 153 0.71 13.92 -10.76
C GLU A 153 0.94 13.81 -12.27
N GLY A 154 0.01 14.37 -13.04
CA GLY A 154 0.14 14.48 -14.49
C GLY A 154 -0.01 13.15 -15.25
N ALA A 155 -0.47 12.08 -14.60
CA ALA A 155 -0.75 10.80 -15.27
C ALA A 155 -1.69 11.00 -16.45
N THR A 156 -1.29 10.48 -17.60
CA THR A 156 -2.01 10.63 -18.88
C THR A 156 -2.48 9.30 -19.46
N ASN A 157 -1.96 8.18 -18.95
CA ASN A 157 -2.29 6.84 -19.41
C ASN A 157 -3.01 6.04 -18.33
N GLY A 158 -3.74 5.01 -18.78
CA GLY A 158 -4.44 4.07 -17.89
C GLY A 158 -5.86 4.48 -17.55
N LYS A 159 -6.56 3.57 -16.86
CA LYS A 159 -7.94 3.76 -16.42
C LYS A 159 -7.97 3.75 -14.90
N VAL A 160 -8.54 4.81 -14.32
CA VAL A 160 -8.77 4.87 -12.88
C VAL A 160 -9.89 3.90 -12.52
N LEU A 161 -9.58 2.91 -11.68
CA LEU A 161 -10.54 1.89 -11.23
C LEU A 161 -11.19 2.26 -9.89
N ALA A 162 -10.48 3.02 -9.06
CA ALA A 162 -10.96 3.49 -7.77
C ALA A 162 -10.26 4.81 -7.42
N LYS A 163 -10.89 5.59 -6.54
CA LYS A 163 -10.37 6.88 -6.09
C LYS A 163 -10.08 6.84 -4.60
N LEU A 164 -9.02 7.52 -4.20
CA LEU A 164 -8.82 7.88 -2.81
C LEU A 164 -9.94 8.83 -2.39
N THR A 165 -10.65 8.45 -1.34
CA THR A 165 -11.66 9.28 -0.69
C THR A 165 -11.21 9.50 0.73
N LEU A 166 -11.03 10.75 1.14
CA LEU A 166 -10.80 11.05 2.54
C LEU A 166 -12.09 10.75 3.32
N PRO A 167 -12.00 10.12 4.51
CA PRO A 167 -13.17 9.94 5.35
C PRO A 167 -13.67 11.32 5.80
N TYR A 168 -14.91 11.38 6.26
CA TYR A 168 -15.37 12.55 7.01
C TYR A 168 -14.39 12.80 8.16
N SER A 169 -13.80 14.00 8.19
CA SER A 169 -12.71 14.51 9.06
C SER A 169 -11.28 14.12 8.64
N LEU A 170 -10.54 15.13 8.19
CA LEU A 170 -9.08 15.17 8.25
C LEU A 170 -8.67 14.76 9.66
N GLN A 171 -7.76 13.80 9.80
CA GLN A 171 -7.02 13.61 11.05
C GLN A 171 -6.02 14.77 11.17
N ALA A 172 -6.54 15.98 11.33
CA ALA A 172 -5.74 17.09 11.79
C ALA A 172 -5.22 16.69 13.17
N SER A 173 -3.90 16.55 13.23
CA SER A 173 -3.01 16.70 14.38
C SER A 173 -3.75 17.27 15.59
N SER A 174 -3.86 16.47 16.65
CA SER A 174 -4.50 16.84 17.93
C SER A 174 -5.94 17.39 17.78
N PHE A 175 -6.93 16.50 17.90
CA PHE A 175 -8.20 16.96 18.47
C PHE A 175 -7.90 17.38 19.91
N LEU A 176 -7.80 18.68 20.14
CA LEU A 176 -8.08 19.25 21.44
C LEU A 176 -9.55 18.91 21.69
N VAL A 177 -9.77 17.78 22.37
CA VAL A 177 -11.05 17.51 22.98
C VAL A 177 -11.21 18.62 24.01
N CYS A 178 -11.84 19.73 23.61
CA CYS A 178 -12.52 20.59 24.55
C CYS A 178 -13.63 19.72 25.15
N ALA A 179 -13.27 18.90 26.13
CA ALA A 179 -14.20 18.57 27.18
C ALA A 179 -14.64 19.94 27.71
N ASP A 180 -15.91 20.26 27.48
CA ASP A 180 -16.56 21.42 28.07
C ASP A 180 -16.26 21.38 29.57
N LEU A 181 -15.33 22.22 30.03
CA LEU A 181 -14.88 22.24 31.41
C LEU A 181 -16.07 22.59 32.35
N GLU A 182 -17.12 23.20 31.79
CA GLU A 182 -18.37 23.52 32.49
C GLU A 182 -19.21 22.27 32.80
N LEU A 183 -19.26 21.27 31.90
CA LEU A 183 -20.03 20.03 32.11
C LEU A 183 -19.38 19.09 33.14
N GLN A 184 -18.05 19.11 33.25
CA GLN A 184 -17.34 18.38 34.31
C GLN A 184 -17.51 19.03 35.68
N VAL A 185 -17.55 20.37 35.78
CA VAL A 185 -17.77 21.07 37.05
C VAL A 185 -19.22 20.87 37.56
N GLU A 186 -20.21 20.80 36.67
CA GLU A 186 -21.60 20.49 37.04
C GLU A 186 -21.79 19.04 37.50
N ALA A 187 -21.15 18.07 36.85
CA ALA A 187 -21.21 16.67 37.25
C ALA A 187 -20.54 16.43 38.62
N ASP A 188 -19.44 17.12 38.92
CA ASP A 188 -18.72 16.97 40.19
C ASP A 188 -19.44 17.66 41.37
N ARG A 189 -20.18 18.75 41.10
CA ARG A 189 -21.09 19.39 42.08
C ARG A 189 -22.29 18.49 42.43
N MET A 190 -22.89 17.84 41.44
CA MET A 190 -24.01 16.90 41.65
C MET A 190 -23.56 15.67 42.47
N THR A 191 -22.35 15.17 42.22
CA THR A 191 -21.82 13.97 42.89
C THR A 191 -21.45 14.23 44.36
N ARG A 192 -21.03 15.46 44.71
CA ARG A 192 -20.80 15.88 46.11
C ARG A 192 -22.09 16.13 46.91
N ALA A 193 -23.20 16.48 46.25
CA ALA A 193 -24.47 16.73 46.93
C ALA A 193 -25.24 15.45 47.31
N MET A 194 -24.94 14.31 46.67
CA MET A 194 -25.56 13.00 46.95
C MET A 194 -24.80 12.13 47.97
N ARG A 195 -23.73 12.66 48.60
CA ARG A 195 -23.10 12.06 49.78
C ARG A 195 -23.33 12.95 51.00
N VAL A 196 -24.53 12.87 51.57
CA VAL A 196 -24.82 13.20 52.98
C VAL A 196 -25.39 11.97 53.63
#